data_AF-F1ASY3-F1
#
_entry.id   AF-F1ASY3-F1
#
_cell.length_a   1.000
_cell.length_b   1.000
_cell.length_c   1.000
_cell.angle_alpha   90.00
_cell.angle_beta   90.00
_cell.angle_gamma   90.00
#
_symmetry.space_group_name_H-M   'P 1'
#
loop_
_entity.id
_entity.type
_entity.pdbx_description
1 polymer ?
#
loop_
_entity_poly.entity_id
_entity_poly.type
_entity_poly.pdbx_seq_one_letter_code
_entity_poly.pdbx_strand_id
1 'polypeptide(L)'
;MLKLFSLTHKGLSSSLGGSLPNAVFTGRRGSHDVVPRSPYHVLDPSPWPILMAVGLWGLAMTFICWANGVSCNMLLLGAVIAAMVVYGWTRDLVNEGTFQGFHTKKVQSGLTLGFILFLVSELMLFFSFFWGFFHSALSPSLEIGCCWPPVGVECLDWSKAPLHNTALLVASSCTVTSSHKYLKAGNFTSAVGMLLLTVFLSALFVKNQYGEYAWSSFTIADGVYGSCFFMLTGLHGMHVMGGTSGLLYCLVRMLARQFSTMHHLAYTFAIWYWHFVDVVWLALFFIIYIWGS
;
A
#
# COMPACT_ATOMS: atom_id res chain seq x y z
N MET A 1 -11.34 -23.66 -17.83
CA MET A 1 -12.17 -24.66 -18.55
C MET A 1 -12.35 -24.17 -19.98
N LEU A 2 -11.85 -24.95 -20.93
CA LEU A 2 -11.65 -24.58 -22.34
C LEU A 2 -12.95 -24.38 -23.13
N LYS A 3 -12.94 -23.38 -24.03
CA LYS A 3 -13.51 -23.42 -25.40
C LYS A 3 -12.50 -22.63 -26.25
N LEU A 4 -11.62 -23.19 -27.08
CA LEU A 4 -11.79 -24.20 -28.15
C LEU A 4 -12.93 -23.79 -29.10
N PHE A 5 -12.60 -22.97 -30.11
CA PHE A 5 -13.12 -23.12 -31.47
C PHE A 5 -12.23 -22.33 -32.45
N SER A 6 -11.24 -23.05 -32.99
CA SER A 6 -10.63 -22.80 -34.29
C SER A 6 -11.43 -23.57 -35.33
N LEU A 7 -11.93 -22.91 -36.37
CA LEU A 7 -12.39 -23.58 -37.60
C LEU A 7 -12.00 -22.74 -38.82
N THR A 8 -10.83 -23.10 -39.36
CA THR A 8 -10.54 -23.43 -40.76
C THR A 8 -11.25 -22.73 -41.92
N HIS A 9 -10.40 -22.11 -42.74
CA HIS A 9 -10.48 -21.80 -44.18
C HIS A 9 -11.01 -22.93 -45.09
N LYS A 10 -11.79 -22.54 -46.11
CA LYS A 10 -11.91 -23.03 -47.52
C LYS A 10 -13.22 -22.40 -48.05
N GLY A 11 -13.32 -21.65 -49.14
CA GLY A 11 -12.59 -21.61 -50.40
C GLY A 11 -13.64 -21.77 -51.52
N LEU A 12 -13.94 -20.71 -52.27
CA LEU A 12 -14.61 -20.80 -53.57
C LEU A 12 -14.41 -19.50 -54.36
N SER A 13 -13.74 -19.63 -55.50
CA SER A 13 -13.45 -18.60 -56.49
C SER A 13 -14.17 -18.92 -57.80
N SER A 14 -14.74 -17.91 -58.45
CA SER A 14 -14.97 -17.84 -59.91
C SER A 14 -15.35 -16.40 -60.28
N SER A 15 -14.43 -15.61 -60.86
CA SER A 15 -14.38 -15.13 -62.27
C SER A 15 -15.53 -14.18 -62.65
N LEU A 16 -15.35 -12.92 -63.07
CA LEU A 16 -14.70 -12.44 -64.31
C LEU A 16 -14.58 -10.89 -64.32
N GLY A 17 -13.49 -10.37 -64.89
CA GLY A 17 -13.46 -9.20 -65.81
C GLY A 17 -13.43 -7.76 -65.27
N GLY A 18 -12.34 -7.02 -65.53
CA GLY A 18 -12.36 -5.54 -65.58
C GLY A 18 -11.04 -4.82 -65.24
N SER A 19 -10.40 -4.24 -66.26
CA SER A 19 -9.23 -3.32 -66.34
C SER A 19 -8.87 -2.38 -65.16
N LEU A 20 -7.54 -2.26 -64.91
CA LEU A 20 -6.79 -1.24 -64.12
C LEU A 20 -7.05 0.22 -64.62
N PRO A 21 -6.67 1.33 -63.92
CA PRO A 21 -5.71 1.47 -62.79
C PRO A 21 -6.11 2.42 -61.63
N ASN A 22 -5.49 2.24 -60.45
CA ASN A 22 -5.02 3.29 -59.52
C ASN A 22 -4.66 2.62 -58.18
N ALA A 23 -3.40 2.21 -58.05
CA ALA A 23 -2.86 1.70 -56.79
C ALA A 23 -2.63 2.87 -55.82
N VAL A 24 -3.71 3.32 -55.17
CA VAL A 24 -3.60 3.98 -53.87
C VAL A 24 -3.17 2.89 -52.90
N PHE A 25 -2.00 3.06 -52.30
CA PHE A 25 -1.47 2.18 -51.25
C PHE A 25 -2.36 2.32 -50.00
N THR A 26 -3.53 1.71 -50.02
CA THR A 26 -4.35 1.53 -48.82
C THR A 26 -3.72 0.41 -48.02
N GLY A 27 -2.79 0.79 -47.14
CA GLY A 27 -2.35 -0.10 -46.08
C GLY A 27 -3.59 -0.69 -45.40
N ARG A 28 -3.63 -2.02 -45.30
CA ARG A 28 -4.64 -2.77 -44.55
C ARG A 28 -4.81 -2.11 -43.17
N ARG A 29 -5.88 -1.33 -42.98
CA ARG A 29 -6.44 -1.07 -41.65
C ARG A 29 -7.04 -2.39 -41.17
N GLY A 30 -6.20 -3.20 -40.54
CA GLY A 30 -6.65 -4.32 -39.73
C GLY A 30 -7.37 -3.76 -38.50
N SER A 31 -8.55 -4.31 -38.24
CA SER A 31 -9.49 -4.03 -37.14
C SER A 31 -9.95 -2.58 -36.97
N HIS A 32 -11.25 -2.39 -37.06
CA HIS A 32 -11.91 -1.21 -36.52
C HIS A 32 -11.47 -1.02 -35.07
N ASP A 33 -10.70 0.04 -34.79
CA ASP A 33 -10.53 0.57 -33.45
C ASP A 33 -11.91 1.03 -32.98
N VAL A 34 -12.65 0.12 -32.33
CA VAL A 34 -13.92 0.45 -31.69
C VAL A 34 -13.58 1.39 -30.56
N VAL A 35 -13.72 2.70 -30.81
CA VAL A 35 -13.61 3.72 -29.75
C VAL A 35 -14.57 3.29 -28.64
N PRO A 36 -14.07 3.01 -27.42
CA PRO A 36 -14.91 2.61 -26.31
C PRO A 36 -15.99 3.66 -26.10
N ARG A 37 -17.26 3.27 -26.18
CA ARG A 37 -18.39 4.20 -25.98
C ARG A 37 -18.60 4.56 -24.51
N SER A 38 -17.94 3.85 -23.59
CA SER A 38 -18.00 4.11 -22.15
C SER A 38 -16.71 4.75 -21.64
N PRO A 39 -16.79 5.67 -20.67
CA PRO A 39 -15.63 6.27 -20.04
C PRO A 39 -14.89 5.33 -19.07
N TYR A 40 -15.37 4.09 -18.89
CA TYR A 40 -14.82 3.09 -18.00
C TYR A 40 -13.79 2.21 -18.71
N HIS A 41 -12.80 1.74 -17.95
CA HIS A 41 -11.82 0.76 -18.40
C HIS A 41 -12.38 -0.65 -18.26
N VAL A 42 -12.46 -1.39 -19.38
CA VAL A 42 -12.77 -2.81 -19.38
C VAL A 42 -11.45 -3.56 -19.33
N LEU A 43 -11.20 -4.27 -18.23
CA LEU A 43 -9.94 -4.96 -17.98
C LEU A 43 -9.84 -6.26 -18.79
N ASP A 44 -8.64 -6.53 -19.30
CA ASP A 44 -8.31 -7.82 -19.87
C ASP A 44 -8.24 -8.91 -18.77
N PRO A 45 -8.46 -10.19 -19.11
CA PRO A 45 -8.31 -11.28 -18.15
C PRO A 45 -6.91 -11.30 -17.53
N SER A 46 -6.82 -11.17 -16.21
CA SER A 46 -5.53 -11.16 -15.49
C SER A 46 -5.39 -12.38 -14.57
N PRO A 47 -4.18 -12.97 -14.46
CA PRO A 47 -3.92 -14.11 -13.56
C PRO A 47 -3.69 -13.67 -12.11
N TRP A 48 -3.49 -12.37 -11.86
CA TRP A 48 -3.08 -11.86 -10.55
C TRP A 48 -4.04 -12.18 -9.40
N PRO A 49 -5.38 -12.08 -9.55
CA PRO A 49 -6.29 -12.39 -8.46
C PRO A 49 -6.18 -13.83 -7.95
N ILE A 50 -6.07 -14.81 -8.86
CA ILE A 50 -5.99 -16.23 -8.48
C ILE A 50 -4.61 -16.56 -7.91
N LEU A 51 -3.53 -15.97 -8.45
CA LEU A 51 -2.19 -16.17 -7.90
C LEU A 51 -2.05 -15.54 -6.51
N MET A 52 -2.66 -14.37 -6.26
CA MET A 52 -2.72 -13.77 -4.93
C MET A 52 -3.46 -14.69 -3.95
N ALA A 53 -4.61 -15.23 -4.35
CA ALA A 53 -5.38 -16.13 -3.50
C ALA A 53 -4.57 -17.38 -3.09
N VAL A 54 -3.83 -17.99 -4.02
CA VAL A 54 -2.93 -19.13 -3.74
C VAL A 54 -1.78 -18.73 -2.83
N GLY A 55 -1.17 -17.55 -3.06
CA GLY A 55 -0.10 -17.03 -2.21
C GLY A 55 -0.56 -16.78 -0.77
N LEU A 56 -1.71 -16.13 -0.59
CA LEU A 56 -2.30 -15.86 0.72
C LEU A 56 -2.73 -17.14 1.43
N TRP A 57 -3.30 -18.12 0.70
CA TRP A 57 -3.62 -19.43 1.27
C TRP A 57 -2.35 -20.15 1.76
N GLY A 58 -1.26 -20.13 0.99
CA GLY A 58 0.01 -20.71 1.39
C GLY A 58 0.62 -20.04 2.64
N LEU A 59 0.51 -18.71 2.74
CA LEU A 59 0.92 -17.95 3.93
C LEU A 59 0.09 -18.35 5.16
N ALA A 60 -1.23 -18.39 5.03
CA ALA A 60 -2.15 -18.77 6.11
C ALA A 60 -1.89 -20.21 6.60
N MET A 61 -1.74 -21.17 5.68
CA MET A 61 -1.42 -22.56 6.02
C MET A 61 -0.08 -22.67 6.73
N THR A 62 0.92 -21.90 6.30
CA THR A 62 2.23 -21.96 6.97
C THR A 62 2.18 -21.35 8.37
N PHE A 63 1.44 -20.26 8.56
CA PHE A 63 1.22 -19.70 9.90
C PHE A 63 0.56 -20.72 10.83
N ILE A 64 -0.46 -21.44 10.34
CA ILE A 64 -1.13 -22.52 11.09
C ILE A 64 -0.16 -23.65 11.42
N CYS A 65 0.64 -24.13 10.46
CA CYS A 65 1.64 -25.17 10.73
C CYS A 65 2.64 -24.71 11.80
N TRP A 66 3.19 -23.49 11.64
CA TRP A 66 4.17 -22.91 12.55
C TRP A 66 3.61 -22.80 13.98
N ALA A 67 2.38 -22.30 14.12
CA ALA A 67 1.71 -22.17 15.42
C ALA A 67 1.45 -23.53 16.11
N ASN A 68 1.32 -24.61 15.33
CA ASN A 68 1.10 -25.97 15.84
C ASN A 68 2.40 -26.81 15.91
N GLY A 69 3.57 -26.22 15.67
CA GLY A 69 4.86 -26.94 15.71
C GLY A 69 5.06 -27.95 14.57
N VAL A 70 4.26 -27.86 13.50
CA VAL A 70 4.38 -28.71 12.32
C VAL A 70 5.43 -28.11 11.37
N SER A 71 6.42 -28.90 10.97
CA SER A 71 7.45 -28.45 10.02
C SER A 71 6.84 -28.23 8.62
N CYS A 72 6.55 -26.97 8.29
CA CYS A 72 6.11 -26.54 6.97
C CYS A 72 7.09 -25.50 6.40
N ASN A 73 7.93 -25.91 5.45
CA ASN A 73 8.90 -25.03 4.77
C ASN A 73 8.25 -24.08 3.73
N MET A 74 6.91 -23.93 3.73
CA MET A 74 6.18 -23.24 2.66
C MET A 74 5.99 -21.73 2.89
N LEU A 75 6.47 -21.17 4.01
CA LEU A 75 6.30 -19.74 4.34
C LEU A 75 6.92 -18.87 3.26
N LEU A 76 8.16 -19.22 2.90
CA LEU A 76 8.95 -18.49 1.92
C LEU A 76 8.28 -18.53 0.55
N LEU A 77 7.66 -19.67 0.19
CA LEU A 77 7.01 -19.82 -1.12
C LEU A 77 5.75 -18.96 -1.22
N GLY A 78 4.87 -18.98 -0.21
CA GLY A 78 3.67 -18.14 -0.19
C GLY A 78 4.01 -16.65 -0.23
N ALA A 79 5.01 -16.23 0.54
CA ALA A 79 5.52 -14.86 0.56
C ALA A 79 6.09 -14.43 -0.81
N VAL A 80 6.89 -15.30 -1.45
CA VAL A 80 7.46 -15.03 -2.77
C VAL A 80 6.37 -14.91 -3.84
N ILE A 81 5.36 -15.77 -3.83
CA ILE A 81 4.22 -15.68 -4.76
C ILE A 81 3.49 -14.36 -4.53
N ALA A 82 3.15 -14.01 -3.30
CA ALA A 82 2.45 -12.77 -2.99
C ALA A 82 3.26 -11.54 -3.45
N ALA A 83 4.57 -11.50 -3.18
CA ALA A 83 5.45 -10.42 -3.60
C ALA A 83 5.55 -10.30 -5.13
N MET A 84 5.67 -11.43 -5.84
CA MET A 84 5.65 -11.44 -7.31
C MET A 84 4.32 -10.91 -7.87
N VAL A 85 3.20 -11.25 -7.24
CA VAL A 85 1.89 -10.76 -7.67
C VAL A 85 1.73 -9.27 -7.41
N VAL A 86 2.15 -8.75 -6.25
CA VAL A 86 2.12 -7.30 -5.98
C VAL A 86 2.93 -6.56 -7.02
N TYR A 87 4.14 -7.03 -7.34
CA TYR A 87 4.98 -6.43 -8.39
C TYR A 87 4.32 -6.50 -9.78
N GLY A 88 3.86 -7.69 -10.20
CA GLY A 88 3.25 -7.91 -11.52
C GLY A 88 1.95 -7.12 -11.72
N TRP A 89 1.10 -7.09 -10.70
CA TRP A 89 -0.16 -6.37 -10.74
C TRP A 89 0.04 -4.86 -10.73
N THR A 90 0.96 -4.34 -9.90
CA THR A 90 1.27 -2.90 -9.90
C THR A 90 1.94 -2.46 -11.20
N ARG A 91 2.77 -3.30 -11.82
CA ARG A 91 3.33 -3.07 -13.16
C ARG A 91 2.21 -2.93 -14.20
N ASP A 92 1.25 -3.85 -14.20
CA ASP A 92 0.15 -3.82 -15.18
C ASP A 92 -0.74 -2.59 -14.97
N LEU A 93 -1.02 -2.20 -13.72
CA LEU A 93 -1.71 -0.95 -13.40
C LEU A 93 -0.97 0.29 -13.92
N VAL A 94 0.36 0.31 -13.88
CA VAL A 94 1.17 1.39 -14.48
C VAL A 94 1.09 1.36 -16.00
N ASN A 95 1.09 0.18 -16.62
CA ASN A 95 0.97 0.07 -18.07
C ASN A 95 -0.37 0.59 -18.56
N GLU A 96 -1.46 0.17 -17.92
CA GLU A 96 -2.83 0.61 -18.21
C GLU A 96 -2.99 2.12 -18.01
N GLY A 97 -2.44 2.66 -16.91
CA GLY A 97 -2.57 4.07 -16.58
C GLY A 97 -1.67 5.01 -17.36
N THR A 98 -0.36 4.72 -17.42
CA THR A 98 0.66 5.62 -17.95
C THR A 98 0.93 5.39 -19.44
N PHE A 99 1.00 4.14 -19.91
CA PHE A 99 1.41 3.85 -21.30
C PHE A 99 0.23 3.66 -22.26
N GLN A 100 -0.88 3.07 -21.78
CA GLN A 100 -2.10 2.85 -22.59
C GLN A 100 -3.12 3.98 -22.43
N GLY A 101 -3.07 4.74 -21.33
CA GLY A 101 -3.92 5.92 -21.11
C GLY A 101 -5.37 5.60 -20.73
N PHE A 102 -5.64 4.41 -20.18
CA PHE A 102 -7.01 3.98 -19.82
C PHE A 102 -7.57 4.66 -18.56
N HIS A 103 -6.76 5.40 -17.81
CA HIS A 103 -7.19 6.14 -16.62
C HIS A 103 -7.89 7.46 -16.97
N THR A 104 -9.11 7.38 -17.52
CA THR A 104 -9.97 8.56 -17.72
C THR A 104 -10.35 9.22 -16.39
N LYS A 105 -10.87 10.45 -16.41
CA LYS A 105 -11.34 11.15 -15.19
C LYS A 105 -12.37 10.33 -14.38
N LYS A 106 -13.24 9.57 -15.05
CA LYS A 106 -14.23 8.71 -14.37
C LYS A 106 -13.56 7.51 -13.68
N VAL A 107 -12.59 6.88 -14.34
CA VAL A 107 -11.77 5.81 -13.74
C VAL A 107 -10.98 6.33 -12.54
N GLN A 108 -10.32 7.47 -12.68
CA GLN A 108 -9.56 8.11 -11.59
C GLN A 108 -10.46 8.45 -10.39
N SER A 109 -11.68 8.93 -10.63
CA SER A 109 -12.67 9.15 -9.56
C SER A 109 -13.06 7.86 -8.85
N GLY A 110 -13.25 6.76 -9.58
CA GLY A 110 -13.55 5.45 -8.99
C GLY A 110 -12.39 4.92 -8.15
N LEU A 111 -11.15 5.01 -8.67
CA LEU A 111 -9.94 4.66 -7.93
C LEU A 111 -9.78 5.51 -6.65
N THR A 112 -10.12 6.79 -6.73
CA THR A 112 -10.07 7.71 -5.58
C THR A 112 -11.07 7.31 -4.50
N LEU A 113 -12.30 6.99 -4.88
CA LEU A 113 -13.31 6.48 -3.95
C LEU A 113 -12.86 5.16 -3.31
N GLY A 114 -12.35 4.23 -4.11
CA GLY A 114 -11.84 2.95 -3.60
C GLY A 114 -10.70 3.14 -2.58
N PHE A 115 -9.79 4.07 -2.83
CA PHE A 115 -8.70 4.37 -1.91
C PHE A 115 -9.18 5.03 -0.61
N ILE A 116 -10.17 5.93 -0.67
CA ILE A 116 -10.79 6.51 0.53
C ILE A 116 -11.46 5.42 1.36
N LEU A 117 -12.22 4.51 0.74
CA LEU A 117 -12.86 3.40 1.45
C LEU A 117 -11.83 2.46 2.09
N PHE A 118 -10.70 2.22 1.42
CA PHE A 118 -9.57 1.49 2.00
C PHE A 118 -9.00 2.21 3.25
N LEU A 119 -8.76 3.53 3.20
CA LEU A 119 -8.31 4.27 4.39
C LEU A 119 -9.32 4.22 5.55
N VAL A 120 -10.62 4.26 5.24
CA VAL A 120 -11.68 4.13 6.24
C VAL A 120 -11.66 2.73 6.89
N SER A 121 -11.43 1.66 6.12
CA SER A 121 -11.32 0.32 6.72
C SER A 121 -10.10 0.19 7.62
N GLU A 122 -8.95 0.77 7.23
CA GLU A 122 -7.74 0.76 8.08
C GLU A 122 -7.95 1.59 9.35
N LEU A 123 -8.66 2.72 9.28
CA LEU A 123 -9.03 3.51 10.45
C LEU A 123 -9.90 2.70 11.43
N MET A 124 -10.89 1.95 10.91
CA MET A 124 -11.73 1.08 11.74
C MET A 124 -10.95 -0.08 12.36
N LEU A 125 -9.93 -0.58 11.68
CA LEU A 125 -9.00 -1.56 12.25
C LEU A 125 -8.28 -0.99 13.47
N PHE A 126 -7.63 0.18 13.34
CA PHE A 126 -6.99 0.85 14.49
C PHE A 126 -7.98 1.16 15.61
N PHE A 127 -9.18 1.62 15.27
CA PHE A 127 -10.23 1.90 16.25
C PHE A 127 -10.54 0.69 17.14
N SER A 128 -10.57 -0.52 16.59
CA SER A 128 -10.80 -1.75 17.36
C SER A 128 -9.69 -2.04 18.38
N PHE A 129 -8.43 -1.76 18.03
CA PHE A 129 -7.31 -1.92 18.95
C PHE A 129 -7.28 -0.84 20.03
N PHE A 130 -7.58 0.42 19.67
CA PHE A 130 -7.74 1.50 20.64
C PHE A 130 -8.87 1.21 21.63
N TRP A 131 -9.97 0.65 21.15
CA TRP A 131 -11.05 0.19 22.01
C TRP A 131 -10.56 -0.84 23.03
N GLY A 132 -9.80 -1.85 22.58
CA GLY A 132 -9.23 -2.86 23.47
C GLY A 132 -8.31 -2.26 24.55
N PHE A 133 -7.50 -1.27 24.17
CA PHE A 133 -6.65 -0.53 25.09
C PHE A 133 -7.47 0.25 26.12
N PHE A 134 -8.44 1.07 25.69
CA PHE A 134 -9.27 1.86 26.59
C PHE A 134 -10.11 1.00 27.53
N HIS A 135 -10.65 -0.12 27.05
CA HIS A 135 -11.39 -1.06 27.88
C HIS A 135 -10.53 -1.56 29.05
N SER A 136 -9.27 -1.90 28.76
CA SER A 136 -8.31 -2.41 29.76
C SER A 136 -7.79 -1.32 30.70
N ALA A 137 -7.57 -0.11 30.19
CA ALA A 137 -7.01 1.00 30.94
C ALA A 137 -8.02 1.74 31.82
N LEU A 138 -9.27 1.89 31.37
CA LEU A 138 -10.31 2.63 32.11
C LEU A 138 -10.97 1.80 33.23
N SER A 139 -10.89 0.47 33.15
CA SER A 139 -11.39 -0.43 34.20
C SER A 139 -10.36 -1.55 34.46
N PRO A 140 -9.21 -1.23 35.09
CA PRO A 140 -8.15 -2.19 35.34
C PRO A 140 -8.64 -3.38 36.19
N SER A 141 -8.26 -4.61 35.82
CA SER A 141 -8.63 -5.81 36.57
C SER A 141 -7.85 -5.93 37.89
N LEU A 142 -8.36 -6.76 38.80
CA LEU A 142 -7.68 -7.09 40.06
C LEU A 142 -6.30 -7.72 39.83
N GLU A 143 -6.15 -8.50 38.76
CA GLU A 143 -4.92 -9.22 38.41
C GLU A 143 -3.75 -8.28 38.09
N ILE A 144 -4.03 -7.07 37.61
CA ILE A 144 -3.02 -6.04 37.29
C ILE A 144 -2.84 -5.01 38.42
N GLY A 145 -3.52 -5.21 39.56
CA GLY A 145 -3.41 -4.34 40.73
C GLY A 145 -4.40 -3.18 40.78
N CYS A 146 -5.50 -3.23 40.01
CA CYS A 146 -6.51 -2.17 39.94
C CYS A 146 -5.96 -0.78 39.56
N CYS A 147 -4.81 -0.73 38.88
CA CYS A 147 -4.18 0.49 38.41
C CYS A 147 -3.75 0.37 36.95
N TRP A 148 -3.60 1.52 36.29
CA TRP A 148 -3.01 1.62 34.97
C TRP A 148 -1.92 2.71 34.98
N PRO A 149 -0.69 2.41 34.55
CA PRO A 149 -0.18 1.11 34.10
C PRO A 149 -0.21 0.01 35.18
N PRO A 150 -0.16 -1.28 34.79
CA PRO A 150 -0.07 -2.40 35.73
C PRO A 150 1.14 -2.33 36.66
N VAL A 151 1.00 -2.85 37.88
CA VAL A 151 2.11 -2.91 38.84
C VAL A 151 3.29 -3.70 38.26
N GLY A 152 4.48 -3.12 38.30
CA GLY A 152 5.72 -3.75 37.82
C GLY A 152 6.07 -3.46 36.36
N VAL A 153 5.21 -2.77 35.61
CA VAL A 153 5.54 -2.28 34.27
C VAL A 153 6.17 -0.89 34.38
N GLU A 154 7.43 -0.76 33.94
CA GLU A 154 8.07 0.54 33.78
C GLU A 154 7.82 1.09 32.38
N CYS A 155 6.93 2.07 32.27
CA CYS A 155 6.59 2.67 30.98
C CYS A 155 7.73 3.50 30.38
N LEU A 156 7.71 3.60 29.05
CA LEU A 156 8.67 4.41 28.31
C LEU A 156 8.42 5.90 28.55
N ASP A 157 9.50 6.65 28.72
CA ASP A 157 9.45 8.10 28.84
C ASP A 157 9.14 8.75 27.48
N TRP A 158 7.94 9.34 27.38
CA TRP A 158 7.45 9.97 26.16
C TRP A 158 8.34 11.10 25.65
N SER A 159 9.06 11.79 26.53
CA SER A 159 9.88 12.96 26.18
C SER A 159 11.15 12.61 25.41
N LYS A 160 11.52 11.32 25.36
CA LYS A 160 12.75 10.82 24.75
C LYS A 160 12.50 10.29 23.33
N ALA A 161 12.64 8.98 23.12
CA ALA A 161 12.52 8.35 21.81
C ALA A 161 11.14 8.57 21.16
N PRO A 162 9.99 8.48 21.89
CA PRO A 162 8.68 8.70 21.29
C PRO A 162 8.50 10.12 20.73
N LEU A 163 8.89 11.16 21.47
CA LEU A 163 8.83 12.54 21.00
C LEU A 163 9.71 12.77 19.77
N HIS A 164 10.91 12.19 19.75
CA HIS A 164 11.80 12.28 18.59
C HIS A 164 11.18 11.61 17.35
N ASN A 165 10.56 10.44 17.52
CA ASN A 165 9.84 9.73 16.46
C ASN A 165 8.64 10.55 15.93
N THR A 166 7.89 11.20 16.83
CA THR A 166 6.83 12.14 16.45
C THR A 166 7.37 13.30 15.60
N ALA A 167 8.50 13.89 16.00
CA ALA A 167 9.12 14.96 15.22
C ALA A 167 9.56 14.49 13.83
N LEU A 168 10.10 13.27 13.70
CA LEU A 168 10.48 12.67 12.41
C LEU A 168 9.28 12.50 11.48
N LEU A 169 8.15 11.95 11.98
CA LEU A 169 6.96 11.75 11.16
C LEU A 169 6.31 13.06 10.73
N VAL A 170 6.13 14.01 11.65
CA VAL A 170 5.58 15.33 11.31
C VAL A 170 6.47 16.07 10.30
N ALA A 171 7.80 16.02 10.47
CA ALA A 171 8.74 16.58 9.49
C ALA A 171 8.63 15.86 8.13
N SER A 172 8.47 14.54 8.12
CA SER A 172 8.28 13.77 6.89
C SER A 172 6.99 14.15 6.15
N SER A 173 5.89 14.43 6.87
CA SER A 173 4.63 14.94 6.32
C SER A 173 4.79 16.33 5.67
N CYS A 174 5.55 17.22 6.29
CA CYS A 174 5.86 18.54 5.72
C CYS A 174 6.70 18.41 4.43
N THR A 175 7.70 17.53 4.42
CA THR A 175 8.57 17.31 3.25
C THR A 175 7.81 16.67 2.09
N VAL A 176 6.94 15.68 2.33
CA VAL A 176 6.16 15.05 1.25
C VAL A 176 5.13 16.01 0.66
N THR A 177 4.52 16.87 1.49
CA THR A 177 3.63 17.95 1.03
C THR A 177 4.38 18.94 0.15
N SER A 178 5.61 19.30 0.54
CA SER A 178 6.47 20.19 -0.24
C SER A 178 6.86 19.56 -1.57
N SER A 179 7.21 18.27 -1.57
CA SER A 179 7.45 17.49 -2.79
C SER A 179 6.27 17.54 -3.75
N HIS A 180 5.04 17.36 -3.24
CA HIS A 180 3.83 17.43 -4.06
C HIS A 180 3.63 18.79 -4.71
N LYS A 181 3.87 19.87 -3.95
CA LYS A 181 3.79 21.25 -4.47
C LYS A 181 4.82 21.48 -5.58
N TYR A 182 6.06 21.04 -5.39
CA TYR A 182 7.11 21.15 -6.42
C TYR A 182 6.78 20.35 -7.69
N LEU A 183 6.22 19.14 -7.54
CA LEU A 183 5.79 18.34 -8.69
C LEU A 183 4.69 19.06 -9.50
N LYS A 184 3.69 19.63 -8.82
CA LYS A 184 2.61 20.40 -9.47
C LYS A 184 3.13 21.68 -10.15
N ALA A 185 4.13 22.32 -9.57
CA ALA A 185 4.79 23.50 -10.15
C ALA A 185 5.76 23.15 -11.31
N GLY A 186 5.98 21.87 -11.61
CA GLY A 186 6.91 21.42 -12.65
C GLY A 186 8.39 21.42 -12.22
N ASN A 187 8.71 21.75 -10.96
CA ASN A 187 10.07 21.66 -10.42
C ASN A 187 10.36 20.23 -9.95
N PHE A 188 10.75 19.38 -10.90
CA PHE A 188 11.00 17.96 -10.64
C PHE A 188 12.20 17.69 -9.72
N THR A 189 13.27 18.47 -9.81
CA THR A 189 14.49 18.28 -9.00
C THR A 189 14.19 18.50 -7.53
N SER A 190 13.48 19.58 -7.19
CA SER A 190 13.05 19.83 -5.80
C SER A 190 12.01 18.82 -5.32
N ALA A 191 11.10 18.36 -6.20
CA ALA A 191 10.15 17.30 -5.86
C ALA A 191 10.87 15.99 -5.45
N VAL A 192 11.79 15.53 -6.30
CA VAL A 192 12.60 14.32 -6.02
C VAL A 192 13.42 14.49 -4.73
N GLY A 193 14.08 15.64 -4.55
CA GLY A 193 14.88 15.91 -3.35
C GLY A 193 14.06 15.86 -2.05
N MET A 194 12.87 16.45 -2.06
CA MET A 194 11.97 16.43 -0.90
C MET A 194 11.40 15.04 -0.63
N LEU A 195 11.04 14.28 -1.67
CA LEU A 195 10.56 12.90 -1.51
C LEU A 195 11.66 11.96 -0.99
N LEU A 196 12.91 12.14 -1.45
CA LEU A 196 14.07 11.42 -0.92
C LEU A 196 14.25 11.70 0.58
N LEU A 197 14.11 12.96 0.99
CA LEU A 197 14.18 13.35 2.40
C LEU A 197 13.05 12.70 3.22
N THR A 198 11.81 12.66 2.70
CA THR A 198 10.70 11.95 3.36
C THR A 198 11.03 10.48 3.60
N VAL A 199 11.53 9.77 2.58
CA VAL A 199 11.90 8.35 2.68
C VAL A 199 13.03 8.15 3.70
N PHE A 200 14.01 9.05 3.73
CA PHE A 200 15.10 9.01 4.70
C PHE A 200 14.59 9.19 6.14
N LEU A 201 13.76 10.20 6.39
CA LEU A 201 13.16 10.44 7.70
C LEU A 201 12.30 9.25 8.16
N SER A 202 11.58 8.64 7.24
CA SER A 202 10.82 7.41 7.49
C SER A 202 11.72 6.23 7.90
N ALA A 203 12.84 6.02 7.22
CA ALA A 203 13.78 4.96 7.56
C ALA A 203 14.39 5.18 8.96
N LEU A 204 14.65 6.44 9.33
CA LEU A 204 15.10 6.79 10.69
C LEU A 204 14.03 6.47 11.74
N PHE A 205 12.76 6.78 11.47
CA PHE A 205 11.65 6.41 12.37
C PHE A 205 11.62 4.90 12.60
N VAL A 206 11.66 4.07 11.54
CA VAL A 206 11.62 2.61 11.67
C VAL A 206 12.82 2.08 12.47
N LYS A 207 14.02 2.63 12.22
CA LYS A 207 15.22 2.29 12.99
C LYS A 207 15.05 2.62 14.48
N ASN A 208 14.55 3.80 14.79
CA ASN A 208 14.35 4.23 16.18
C ASN A 208 13.27 3.40 16.88
N GLN A 209 12.18 3.09 16.19
CA GLN A 209 11.11 2.23 16.72
C GLN A 209 11.62 0.81 17.03
N TYR A 210 12.48 0.25 16.16
CA TYR A 210 13.15 -1.01 16.44
C TYR A 210 14.04 -0.92 17.69
N GLY A 211 14.79 0.18 17.84
CA GLY A 211 15.59 0.43 19.04
C GLY A 211 14.72 0.50 20.30
N GLU A 212 13.60 1.20 20.25
CA GLU A 212 12.64 1.28 21.36
C GLU A 212 12.15 -0.11 21.78
N TYR A 213 11.81 -0.99 20.83
CA TYR A 213 11.42 -2.36 21.14
C TYR A 213 12.55 -3.18 21.74
N ALA A 214 13.76 -3.08 21.18
CA ALA A 214 14.92 -3.85 21.65
C ALA A 214 15.36 -3.48 23.08
N TRP A 215 15.14 -2.24 23.50
CA TRP A 215 15.56 -1.72 24.81
C TRP A 215 14.40 -1.49 25.79
N SER A 216 13.18 -1.88 25.44
CA SER A 216 12.03 -1.80 26.34
C SER A 216 12.17 -2.76 27.52
N SER A 217 11.69 -2.33 28.69
CA SER A 217 11.70 -3.12 29.95
C SER A 217 10.61 -4.19 29.99
N PHE A 218 9.64 -4.13 29.08
CA PHE A 218 8.51 -5.04 28.97
C PHE A 218 8.38 -5.57 27.53
N THR A 219 7.73 -6.71 27.38
CA THR A 219 7.58 -7.48 26.15
C THR A 219 6.10 -7.66 25.81
N ILE A 220 5.79 -8.23 24.65
CA ILE A 220 4.41 -8.54 24.26
C ILE A 220 3.73 -9.54 25.22
N ALA A 221 4.51 -10.32 25.98
CA ALA A 221 4.01 -11.30 26.93
C ALA A 221 3.70 -10.70 28.32
N ASP A 222 4.08 -9.44 28.58
CA ASP A 222 3.91 -8.79 29.89
C ASP A 222 2.50 -8.22 30.06
N GLY A 223 1.54 -9.15 30.11
CA GLY A 223 0.13 -8.89 30.36
C GLY A 223 -0.55 -8.04 29.29
N VAL A 224 -1.69 -7.45 29.69
CA VAL A 224 -2.54 -6.67 28.79
C VAL A 224 -1.87 -5.38 28.30
N TYR A 225 -1.02 -4.75 29.13
CA TYR A 225 -0.29 -3.55 28.75
C TYR A 225 0.67 -3.83 27.60
N GLY A 226 1.58 -4.81 27.77
CA GLY A 226 2.53 -5.21 26.73
C GLY A 226 1.82 -5.67 25.46
N SER A 227 0.79 -6.51 25.59
CA SER A 227 -0.02 -6.98 24.46
C SER A 227 -0.61 -5.81 23.65
N CYS A 228 -1.32 -4.87 24.31
CA CYS A 228 -1.91 -3.73 23.62
C CYS A 228 -0.86 -2.80 23.03
N PHE A 229 0.22 -2.50 23.78
CA PHE A 229 1.30 -1.63 23.34
C PHE A 229 1.95 -2.14 22.05
N PHE A 230 2.43 -3.39 22.03
CA PHE A 230 3.12 -3.96 20.88
C PHE A 230 2.19 -4.23 19.70
N MET A 231 0.91 -4.59 19.94
CA MET A 231 -0.05 -4.76 18.85
C MET A 231 -0.39 -3.42 18.19
N LEU A 232 -0.66 -2.36 18.95
CA LEU A 232 -1.00 -1.04 18.42
C LEU A 232 0.19 -0.39 17.69
N THR A 233 1.34 -0.30 18.38
CA THR A 233 2.54 0.33 17.80
C THR A 233 3.16 -0.53 16.69
N GLY A 234 3.09 -1.86 16.81
CA GLY A 234 3.60 -2.79 15.80
C GLY A 234 2.75 -2.81 14.54
N LEU A 235 1.41 -2.79 14.67
CA LEU A 235 0.50 -2.63 13.54
C LEU A 235 0.78 -1.32 12.82
N HIS A 236 0.93 -0.22 13.56
CA HIS A 236 1.33 1.06 12.99
C HIS A 236 2.71 0.99 12.31
N GLY A 237 3.71 0.37 12.93
CA GLY A 237 5.03 0.15 12.33
C GLY A 237 4.96 -0.60 10.99
N MET A 238 4.10 -1.62 10.87
CA MET A 238 3.82 -2.29 9.60
C MET A 238 3.22 -1.33 8.56
N HIS A 239 2.29 -0.47 8.96
CA HIS A 239 1.71 0.55 8.06
C HIS A 239 2.75 1.60 7.64
N VAL A 240 3.65 2.02 8.54
CA VAL A 240 4.78 2.90 8.19
C VAL A 240 5.63 2.24 7.12
N MET A 241 6.07 0.99 7.31
CA MET A 241 6.87 0.26 6.32
C MET A 241 6.14 0.11 4.97
N GLY A 242 4.83 -0.20 4.99
CA GLY A 242 3.99 -0.24 3.80
C GLY A 242 3.93 1.12 3.09
N GLY A 243 3.72 2.20 3.84
CA GLY A 243 3.71 3.57 3.34
C GLY A 243 5.05 3.99 2.75
N THR A 244 6.17 3.66 3.39
CA THR A 244 7.52 3.91 2.90
C THR A 244 7.76 3.18 1.58
N SER A 245 7.32 1.92 1.48
CA SER A 245 7.43 1.15 0.23
C SER A 245 6.62 1.78 -0.91
N GLY A 246 5.43 2.32 -0.62
CA GLY A 246 4.61 3.08 -1.56
C GLY A 246 5.25 4.41 -2.00
N LEU A 247 5.88 5.13 -1.07
CA LEU A 247 6.63 6.35 -1.37
C LEU A 247 7.90 6.06 -2.18
N LEU A 248 8.64 5.01 -1.85
CA LEU A 248 9.78 4.51 -2.62
C LEU A 248 9.37 4.12 -4.04
N TYR A 249 8.24 3.42 -4.18
CA TYR A 249 7.67 3.10 -5.49
C TYR A 249 7.37 4.38 -6.29
N CYS A 250 6.75 5.38 -5.66
CA CYS A 250 6.50 6.67 -6.31
C CYS A 250 7.80 7.41 -6.65
N LEU A 251 8.84 7.32 -5.81
CA LEU A 251 10.14 7.91 -6.08
C LEU A 251 10.78 7.31 -7.34
N VAL A 252 10.80 5.98 -7.46
CA VAL A 252 11.31 5.29 -8.67
C VAL A 252 10.54 5.74 -9.91
N ARG A 253 9.21 5.82 -9.82
CA ARG A 253 8.36 6.29 -10.93
C ARG A 253 8.59 7.77 -11.28
N MET A 254 8.85 8.61 -10.29
CA MET A 254 9.16 10.03 -10.48
C MET A 254 10.51 10.20 -11.17
N LEU A 255 11.52 9.43 -10.77
CA LEU A 255 12.83 9.39 -11.43
C LEU A 255 12.72 8.90 -12.88
N ALA A 256 11.87 7.90 -13.13
CA ALA A 256 11.54 7.41 -14.46
C ALA A 256 10.61 8.34 -15.28
N ARG A 257 10.30 9.54 -14.77
CA ARG A 257 9.46 10.56 -15.44
C ARG A 257 8.05 10.11 -15.82
N GLN A 258 7.48 9.18 -15.05
CA GLN A 258 6.13 8.65 -15.31
C GLN A 258 4.99 9.53 -14.78
N PHE A 259 5.31 10.56 -14.00
CA PHE A 259 4.35 11.52 -13.46
C PHE A 259 4.41 12.84 -14.20
N SER A 260 3.23 13.46 -14.39
CA SER A 260 3.10 14.82 -14.91
C SER A 260 2.50 15.76 -13.88
N THR A 261 2.56 17.07 -14.14
CA THR A 261 1.97 18.11 -13.28
C THR A 261 0.45 17.94 -13.10
N MET A 262 -0.21 17.26 -14.03
CA MET A 262 -1.66 17.03 -14.03
C MET A 262 -2.07 15.58 -13.71
N HIS A 263 -1.19 14.60 -13.97
CA HIS A 263 -1.48 13.19 -13.82
C HIS A 263 -0.42 12.51 -12.95
N HIS A 264 -0.74 12.39 -11.66
CA HIS A 264 0.11 11.79 -10.62
C HIS A 264 -0.73 11.13 -9.52
N LEU A 265 -1.82 10.44 -9.90
CA LEU A 265 -2.81 9.88 -8.97
C LEU A 265 -2.19 8.93 -7.94
N ALA A 266 -1.32 8.02 -8.39
CA ALA A 266 -0.65 7.08 -7.48
C ALA A 266 0.21 7.79 -6.42
N TYR A 267 0.86 8.90 -6.79
CA TYR A 267 1.62 9.70 -5.84
C TYR A 267 0.70 10.42 -4.83
N THR A 268 -0.43 10.94 -5.29
CA THR A 268 -1.48 11.49 -4.41
C THR A 268 -1.96 10.45 -3.39
N PHE A 269 -2.21 9.20 -3.81
CA PHE A 269 -2.62 8.13 -2.89
C PHE A 269 -1.52 7.78 -1.87
N ALA A 270 -0.26 7.70 -2.30
CA ALA A 270 0.86 7.48 -1.39
C ALA A 270 0.98 8.61 -0.35
N ILE A 271 0.78 9.87 -0.75
CA ILE A 271 0.75 11.02 0.17
C ILE A 271 -0.40 10.91 1.17
N TRP A 272 -1.61 10.57 0.70
CA TRP A 272 -2.78 10.40 1.59
C TRP A 272 -2.56 9.30 2.61
N TYR A 273 -2.00 8.16 2.19
CA TYR A 273 -1.64 7.08 3.11
C TYR A 273 -0.56 7.51 4.10
N TRP A 274 0.45 8.26 3.64
CA TRP A 274 1.50 8.76 4.53
C TRP A 274 0.96 9.68 5.62
N HIS A 275 0.06 10.60 5.27
CA HIS A 275 -0.63 11.44 6.26
C HIS A 275 -1.56 10.65 7.17
N PHE A 276 -2.25 9.62 6.65
CA PHE A 276 -3.05 8.72 7.48
C PHE A 276 -2.19 8.05 8.56
N VAL A 277 -1.03 7.52 8.18
CA VAL A 277 -0.07 6.91 9.10
C VAL A 277 0.38 7.93 10.16
N ASP A 278 0.74 9.16 9.77
CA ASP A 278 1.12 10.23 10.72
C ASP A 278 0.01 10.55 11.73
N VAL A 279 -1.25 10.69 11.27
CA VAL A 279 -2.39 10.94 12.16
C VAL A 279 -2.60 9.79 13.16
N VAL A 280 -2.47 8.54 12.72
CA VAL A 280 -2.56 7.38 13.61
C VAL A 280 -1.42 7.39 14.63
N TRP A 281 -0.20 7.75 14.23
CA TRP A 281 0.93 7.89 15.17
C TRP A 281 0.65 8.95 16.23
N LEU A 282 0.14 10.12 15.86
CA LEU A 282 -0.21 11.16 16.83
C LEU A 282 -1.24 10.65 17.84
N ALA A 283 -2.25 9.89 17.39
CA ALA A 283 -3.20 9.25 18.30
C ALA A 283 -2.50 8.26 19.24
N LEU A 284 -1.59 7.40 18.73
CA LEU A 284 -0.81 6.48 19.55
C LEU A 284 0.06 7.22 20.58
N PHE A 285 0.75 8.26 20.15
CA PHE A 285 1.63 9.07 21.00
C PHE A 285 0.86 9.68 22.18
N PHE A 286 -0.28 10.33 21.93
CA PHE A 286 -1.06 10.93 23.01
C PHE A 286 -1.76 9.89 23.90
N ILE A 287 -2.31 8.83 23.32
CA ILE A 287 -3.13 7.85 24.06
C ILE A 287 -2.25 6.89 24.86
N ILE A 288 -1.22 6.31 24.24
CA ILE A 288 -0.41 5.25 24.85
C ILE A 288 0.76 5.83 25.63
N TYR A 289 1.53 6.74 25.03
CA TYR A 289 2.77 7.23 25.61
C TYR A 289 2.59 8.40 26.57
N ILE A 290 1.48 9.15 26.51
CA ILE A 290 1.25 10.28 27.43
C ILE A 290 0.16 9.94 28.44
N TRP A 291 -1.03 9.60 27.97
CA TRP A 291 -2.16 9.35 28.86
C TRP A 291 -2.09 7.98 29.55
N GLY A 292 -1.64 6.97 28.80
CA GLY A 292 -1.67 5.58 29.20
C GLY A 292 -0.42 5.04 29.88
N SER A 293 0.53 5.92 30.24
CA SER A 293 1.85 5.61 30.79
C SER A 293 2.09 6.32 32.11
#